data_AF-A0A959K4H9-F1
#
_entry.id   AF-A0A959K4H9-F1
#
_cell.length_a   1.000
_cell.length_b   1.000
_cell.length_c   1.000
_cell.angle_alpha   90.00
_cell.angle_beta   90.00
_cell.angle_gamma   90.00
#
_symmetry.space_group_name_H-M   'P 1'
#
loop_
_entity.id
_entity.type
_entity.pdbx_description
1 polymer ?
#
loop_
_entity_poly.entity_id
_entity_poly.type
_entity_poly.pdbx_seq_one_letter_code
_entity_poly.pdbx_strand_id
1 'polypeptide(L)'
;MHLLRFLIPVVLIFSNRLMAEDSIQYTVMYFGATNCFHCLVEDHIENIKLIRSDFSGKYPKAKTKFVMVVFDNEIEAGLKFIDHYGFWDEISIGSRYNNEQSLAVLNHTKLPGLPHLVVLEDHFTTLPNNIEVVDNRKTLVDLVGRKEIGDWVTKGFPLQ
;
A
#
# COMPACT_ATOMS: atom_id res chain seq x y z
N MET A 1 43.43 58.12 0.90
CA MET A 1 42.44 57.49 -0.01
C MET A 1 42.64 55.99 0.07
N HIS A 2 41.76 55.24 0.73
CA HIS A 2 41.40 53.85 0.41
C HIS A 2 40.23 53.42 1.31
N LEU A 3 39.01 53.58 0.79
CA LEU A 3 37.80 53.00 1.37
C LEU A 3 37.72 51.53 0.94
N LEU A 4 38.00 50.63 1.88
CA LEU A 4 37.80 49.19 1.69
C LEU A 4 36.30 48.90 1.85
N ARG A 5 35.60 48.73 0.73
CA ARG A 5 34.21 48.30 0.67
C ARG A 5 34.16 46.80 0.97
N PHE A 6 33.81 46.42 2.20
CA PHE A 6 33.39 45.06 2.49
C PHE A 6 31.96 44.85 1.95
N LEU A 7 31.87 44.26 0.76
CA LEU A 7 30.65 43.59 0.31
C LEU A 7 30.49 42.33 1.15
N ILE A 8 29.53 42.33 2.08
CA ILE A 8 29.04 41.11 2.70
C ILE A 8 28.08 40.47 1.68
N PRO A 9 28.40 39.32 1.08
CA PRO A 9 27.40 38.59 0.32
C PRO A 9 26.36 38.09 1.32
N VAL A 10 25.17 38.68 1.29
CA VAL A 10 23.99 38.13 1.93
C VAL A 10 23.70 36.82 1.20
N VAL A 11 24.22 35.72 1.74
CA VAL A 11 23.82 34.37 1.36
C VAL A 11 22.37 34.24 1.81
N LEU A 12 21.44 34.53 0.90
CA LEU A 12 20.06 34.12 1.01
C LEU A 12 20.07 32.59 1.06
N ILE A 13 20.14 32.05 2.27
CA ILE A 13 19.72 30.68 2.56
C ILE A 13 18.21 30.72 2.29
N PHE A 14 17.83 30.51 1.04
CA PHE A 14 16.50 30.03 0.71
C PHE A 14 16.39 28.70 1.41
N SER A 15 15.89 28.74 2.64
CA SER A 15 15.29 27.62 3.30
C SER A 15 14.18 27.19 2.36
N ASN A 16 14.51 26.26 1.48
CA ASN A 16 13.59 25.36 0.82
C ASN A 16 12.89 24.59 1.94
N ARG A 17 11.98 25.26 2.66
CA ARG A 17 10.77 24.62 3.13
C ARG A 17 10.04 24.30 1.83
N LEU A 18 10.46 23.19 1.20
CA LEU A 18 9.54 22.35 0.45
C LEU A 18 8.35 22.23 1.39
N MET A 19 7.30 22.99 1.09
CA MET A 19 5.98 22.66 1.60
C MET A 19 5.82 21.22 1.13
N ALA A 20 5.92 20.28 2.08
CA ALA A 20 5.63 18.89 1.79
C ALA A 20 4.19 18.92 1.28
N GLU A 21 4.03 18.83 -0.03
CA GLU A 21 2.75 18.65 -0.65
C GLU A 21 2.16 17.41 0.03
N ASP A 22 1.00 17.54 0.67
CA ASP A 22 0.33 16.45 1.40
C ASP A 22 0.28 15.23 0.48
N SER A 23 1.24 14.32 0.65
CA SER A 23 1.49 13.31 -0.35
C SER A 23 0.58 12.14 -0.04
N ILE A 24 -0.50 12.04 -0.79
CA ILE A 24 -1.41 10.90 -0.72
C ILE A 24 -0.67 9.65 -1.19
N GLN A 25 -0.72 8.59 -0.38
CA GLN A 25 -0.32 7.25 -0.81
C GLN A 25 -1.53 6.32 -0.76
N TYR A 26 -1.68 5.49 -1.78
CA TYR A 26 -2.58 4.35 -1.73
C TYR A 26 -1.81 3.10 -1.31
N THR A 27 -2.26 2.46 -0.23
CA THR A 27 -1.75 1.15 0.20
C THR A 27 -2.78 0.09 -0.18
N VAL A 28 -2.44 -0.74 -1.16
CA VAL A 28 -3.27 -1.86 -1.63
C VAL A 28 -2.81 -3.13 -0.91
N MET A 29 -3.64 -3.64 -0.02
CA MET A 29 -3.39 -4.85 0.75
C MET A 29 -4.22 -6.00 0.19
N TYR A 30 -3.56 -7.09 -0.18
CA TYR A 30 -4.23 -8.34 -0.55
C TYR A 30 -3.95 -9.42 0.49
N PHE A 31 -5.02 -10.05 0.97
CA PHE A 31 -4.97 -11.09 1.99
C PHE A 31 -5.32 -12.43 1.36
N GLY A 32 -4.47 -13.44 1.57
CA GLY A 32 -4.66 -14.79 1.06
C GLY A 32 -4.03 -15.86 1.94
N ALA A 33 -4.16 -17.11 1.53
CA ALA A 33 -3.54 -18.27 2.17
C ALA A 33 -3.51 -19.48 1.22
N THR A 34 -2.61 -20.44 1.43
CA THR A 34 -2.57 -21.69 0.64
C THR A 34 -3.83 -22.55 0.80
N ASN A 35 -4.48 -22.49 1.96
CA ASN A 35 -5.72 -23.24 2.22
C ASN A 35 -7.00 -22.53 1.73
N CYS A 36 -6.87 -21.38 1.07
CA CYS A 36 -7.97 -20.63 0.49
C CYS A 36 -8.18 -21.04 -0.98
N PHE A 37 -9.17 -21.90 -1.25
CA PHE A 37 -9.47 -22.36 -2.61
C PHE A 37 -9.66 -21.21 -3.61
N HIS A 38 -10.42 -20.18 -3.23
CA HIS A 38 -10.68 -19.02 -4.09
C HIS A 38 -9.44 -18.19 -4.41
N CYS A 39 -8.43 -18.24 -3.55
CA CYS A 39 -7.16 -17.55 -3.76
C CYS A 39 -6.34 -18.23 -4.88
N LEU A 40 -6.45 -19.55 -5.04
CA LEU A 40 -5.65 -20.34 -5.97
C LEU A 40 -6.24 -20.48 -7.38
N VAL A 41 -7.42 -19.90 -7.65
CA VAL A 41 -8.01 -20.00 -8.98
C VAL A 41 -7.25 -19.11 -9.96
N GLU A 42 -6.92 -19.64 -11.14
CA GLU A 42 -6.08 -18.99 -12.14
C GLU A 42 -6.63 -17.62 -12.59
N ASP A 43 -7.94 -17.50 -12.82
CA ASP A 43 -8.59 -16.24 -13.19
C ASP A 43 -8.42 -15.15 -12.11
N HIS A 44 -8.49 -15.55 -10.84
CA HIS A 44 -8.23 -14.68 -9.69
C HIS A 44 -6.77 -14.25 -9.63
N ILE A 45 -5.84 -15.19 -9.80
CA ILE A 45 -4.39 -14.91 -9.78
C ILE A 45 -4.05 -13.87 -10.86
N GLU A 46 -4.54 -14.06 -12.09
CA GLU A 46 -4.30 -13.12 -13.18
C GLU A 46 -4.91 -11.74 -12.89
N ASN A 47 -6.13 -11.68 -12.35
CA ASN A 47 -6.72 -10.41 -11.90
C ASN A 47 -5.84 -9.69 -10.88
N ILE A 48 -5.32 -10.41 -9.88
CA ILE A 48 -4.45 -9.82 -8.84
C ILE A 48 -3.13 -9.32 -9.44
N LYS A 49 -2.51 -10.05 -10.37
CA LYS A 49 -1.26 -9.63 -11.04
C LYS A 49 -1.41 -8.29 -11.78
N LEU A 50 -2.57 -8.06 -12.39
CA LEU A 50 -2.86 -6.83 -13.14
C LEU A 50 -3.02 -5.60 -12.24
N ILE A 51 -3.41 -5.79 -10.97
CA ILE A 51 -3.68 -4.67 -10.05
C ILE A 51 -2.47 -3.74 -9.95
N ARG A 52 -1.25 -4.27 -9.87
CA ARG A 52 -0.06 -3.43 -9.70
C ARG A 52 0.12 -2.43 -10.84
N SER A 53 0.16 -2.90 -12.08
CA SER A 53 0.37 -2.03 -13.25
C SER A 53 -0.81 -1.11 -13.47
N ASP A 54 -2.02 -1.66 -13.40
CA ASP A 54 -3.20 -0.97 -13.90
C ASP A 54 -3.73 0.02 -12.86
N PHE A 55 -3.63 -0.30 -11.56
CA PHE A 55 -3.99 0.63 -10.47
C PHE A 55 -3.03 1.82 -10.44
N SER A 56 -1.71 1.58 -10.49
CA SER A 56 -0.72 2.68 -10.52
C SER A 56 -0.86 3.52 -11.80
N GLY A 57 -1.16 2.89 -12.94
CA GLY A 57 -1.45 3.60 -14.19
C GLY A 57 -2.72 4.45 -14.14
N LYS A 58 -3.74 3.99 -13.41
CA LYS A 58 -4.99 4.72 -13.17
C LYS A 58 -4.82 5.94 -12.25
N TYR A 59 -3.93 5.82 -11.25
CA TYR A 59 -3.69 6.85 -10.23
C TYR A 59 -2.24 7.37 -10.22
N PRO A 60 -1.73 7.94 -11.33
CA PRO A 60 -0.29 8.22 -11.50
C PRO A 60 0.25 9.36 -10.63
N LYS A 61 -0.64 10.15 -10.00
CA LYS A 61 -0.25 11.26 -9.12
C LYS A 61 -0.07 10.84 -7.66
N ALA A 62 -0.55 9.66 -7.28
CA ALA A 62 -0.40 9.13 -5.92
C ALA A 62 0.77 8.15 -5.87
N LYS A 63 1.48 8.11 -4.74
CA LYS A 63 2.38 6.98 -4.46
C LYS A 63 1.50 5.74 -4.23
N THR A 64 1.96 4.58 -4.67
CA THR A 64 1.23 3.32 -4.47
C THR A 64 2.14 2.28 -3.83
N LYS A 65 1.70 1.67 -2.73
CA LYS A 65 2.37 0.55 -2.06
C LYS A 65 1.49 -0.70 -2.13
N PHE A 66 2.06 -1.82 -2.55
CA PHE A 66 1.36 -3.09 -2.63
C PHE A 66 1.87 -4.05 -1.55
N VAL A 67 0.96 -4.52 -0.71
CA VAL A 67 1.26 -5.39 0.43
C VAL A 67 0.54 -6.73 0.26
N MET A 68 1.29 -7.81 0.29
CA MET A 68 0.76 -9.18 0.29
C MET A 68 0.77 -9.72 1.72
N VAL A 69 -0.38 -10.11 2.23
CA VAL A 69 -0.56 -10.68 3.56
C VAL A 69 -1.00 -12.14 3.42
N VAL A 70 -0.20 -13.04 3.96
CA VAL A 70 -0.40 -14.48 3.81
C VAL A 70 -0.65 -15.11 5.18
N PHE A 71 -1.85 -15.67 5.36
CA PHE A 71 -2.30 -16.28 6.63
C PHE A 71 -1.93 -17.76 6.78
N ASP A 72 -0.84 -18.17 6.15
CA ASP A 72 -0.26 -19.49 6.36
C ASP A 72 0.50 -19.54 7.69
N ASN A 73 0.44 -20.70 8.36
CA ASN A 73 1.20 -20.95 9.58
C ASN A 73 2.70 -21.17 9.27
N GLU A 74 2.97 -21.86 8.16
CA GLU A 74 4.32 -22.24 7.73
C GLU A 74 4.84 -21.22 6.72
N ILE A 75 6.03 -20.67 6.97
CA ILE A 75 6.63 -19.63 6.13
C ILE A 75 6.86 -20.15 4.71
N GLU A 76 7.35 -21.39 4.58
CA GLU A 76 7.64 -22.02 3.29
C GLU A 76 6.38 -22.21 2.43
N ALA A 77 5.25 -22.52 3.07
CA ALA A 77 3.97 -22.61 2.37
C ALA A 77 3.53 -21.23 1.87
N GLY A 78 3.66 -20.21 2.72
CA GLY A 78 3.36 -18.83 2.35
C GLY A 78 4.25 -18.30 1.23
N LEU A 79 5.54 -18.63 1.22
CA LEU A 79 6.45 -18.24 0.14
C LEU A 79 6.04 -18.85 -1.20
N LYS A 80 5.73 -20.16 -1.23
CA LYS A 80 5.21 -20.82 -2.45
C LYS A 80 3.90 -20.20 -2.95
N PHE A 81 3.03 -19.77 -2.03
CA PHE A 81 1.80 -19.08 -2.39
C PHE A 81 2.06 -17.76 -3.10
N ILE A 82 3.05 -16.98 -2.63
CA ILE A 82 3.36 -15.65 -3.17
C ILE A 82 3.92 -15.73 -4.59
N ASP A 83 4.67 -16.80 -4.91
CA ASP A 83 5.25 -17.01 -6.25
C ASP A 83 4.18 -16.99 -7.35
N HIS A 84 2.92 -17.29 -7.03
CA HIS A 84 1.81 -17.19 -7.97
C HIS A 84 1.48 -15.75 -8.40
N TYR A 85 1.76 -14.74 -7.58
CA TYR A 85 1.26 -13.36 -7.76
C TYR A 85 2.33 -12.36 -8.19
N GLY A 86 3.58 -12.78 -8.35
CA GLY A 86 4.67 -11.92 -8.81
C GLY A 86 5.21 -10.99 -7.71
N PHE A 87 5.55 -9.76 -8.07
CA PHE A 87 6.28 -8.83 -7.20
C PHE A 87 5.37 -7.96 -6.31
N TRP A 88 5.77 -7.82 -5.04
CA TRP A 88 5.09 -7.02 -4.01
C TRP A 88 6.10 -6.14 -3.28
N ASP A 89 5.69 -4.95 -2.83
CA ASP A 89 6.60 -4.03 -2.11
C ASP A 89 6.83 -4.50 -0.66
N GLU A 90 5.83 -5.18 -0.08
CA GLU A 90 5.91 -5.80 1.24
C GLU A 90 5.18 -7.13 1.26
N ILE A 91 5.74 -8.08 2.00
CA ILE A 91 5.20 -9.42 2.21
C ILE A 91 5.15 -9.67 3.72
N SER A 92 3.99 -10.09 4.22
CA SER A 92 3.75 -10.42 5.61
C SER A 92 3.21 -11.84 5.70
N ILE A 93 4.01 -12.79 6.16
CA ILE A 93 3.63 -14.21 6.29
C ILE A 93 3.52 -14.55 7.77
N GLY A 94 2.38 -15.14 8.15
CA GLY A 94 2.18 -15.68 9.47
C GLY A 94 0.73 -15.61 9.91
N SER A 95 0.24 -16.67 10.54
CA SER A 95 -1.11 -16.65 11.08
C SER A 95 -1.23 -15.76 12.32
N ARG A 96 -2.48 -15.30 12.57
CA ARG A 96 -2.92 -14.58 13.78
C ARG A 96 -1.89 -13.60 14.37
N TYR A 97 -1.12 -14.05 15.35
CA TYR A 97 -0.19 -13.24 16.14
C TYR A 97 1.00 -12.69 15.34
N ASN A 98 1.40 -13.34 14.24
CA ASN A 98 2.55 -12.90 13.44
C ASN A 98 2.18 -11.82 12.41
N ASN A 99 0.89 -11.66 12.11
CA ASN A 99 0.37 -10.64 11.19
C ASN A 99 -0.53 -9.64 11.94
N GLU A 100 -0.34 -9.40 13.24
CA GLU A 100 -1.30 -8.67 14.08
C GLU A 100 -1.71 -7.30 13.51
N GLN A 101 -0.77 -6.52 12.97
CA GLN A 101 -1.08 -5.21 12.37
C GLN A 101 -1.95 -5.35 11.11
N SER A 102 -1.61 -6.28 10.23
CA SER A 102 -2.40 -6.57 9.03
C SER A 102 -3.75 -7.19 9.37
N LEU A 103 -3.80 -8.04 10.39
CA LEU A 103 -5.02 -8.63 10.92
C LEU A 103 -5.94 -7.58 11.55
N ALA A 104 -5.40 -6.55 12.18
CA ALA A 104 -6.19 -5.42 12.69
C ALA A 104 -6.93 -4.69 11.56
N VAL A 105 -6.31 -4.56 10.37
CA VAL A 105 -7.00 -4.02 9.18
C VAL A 105 -8.17 -4.94 8.81
N LEU A 106 -7.91 -6.24 8.67
CA LEU A 106 -8.93 -7.22 8.30
C LEU A 106 -10.09 -7.29 9.30
N ASN A 107 -9.80 -7.23 10.60
CA ASN A 107 -10.80 -7.31 11.67
C ASN A 107 -11.71 -6.07 11.75
N HIS A 108 -11.30 -4.93 11.18
CA HIS A 108 -12.15 -3.74 11.08
C HIS A 108 -13.05 -3.74 9.83
N THR A 109 -12.89 -4.73 8.93
CA THR A 109 -13.78 -4.90 7.79
C THR A 109 -15.14 -5.46 8.23
N LYS A 110 -16.16 -5.30 7.40
CA LYS A 110 -17.51 -5.79 7.74
C LYS A 110 -17.61 -7.32 7.76
N LEU A 111 -16.80 -7.99 6.95
CA LEU A 111 -16.83 -9.43 6.71
C LEU A 111 -15.39 -9.93 6.57
N PRO A 112 -14.67 -10.19 7.68
CA PRO A 112 -13.31 -10.72 7.59
C PRO A 112 -13.33 -12.11 6.93
N GLY A 113 -12.59 -12.26 5.82
CA GLY A 113 -12.54 -13.50 5.05
C GLY A 113 -11.35 -13.52 4.08
N LEU A 114 -11.16 -14.61 3.34
CA LEU A 114 -10.13 -14.72 2.30
C LEU A 114 -10.75 -15.27 1.00
N PRO A 115 -10.28 -14.83 -0.20
CA PRO A 115 -9.36 -13.72 -0.41
C PRO A 115 -9.98 -12.39 -0.01
N HIS A 116 -9.17 -11.42 0.41
CA HIS A 116 -9.61 -10.07 0.74
C HIS A 116 -8.71 -9.05 0.07
N LEU A 117 -9.28 -7.94 -0.38
CA LEU A 117 -8.52 -6.78 -0.83
C LEU A 117 -9.01 -5.52 -0.13
N VAL A 118 -8.07 -4.75 0.41
CA VAL A 118 -8.33 -3.46 1.03
C VAL A 118 -7.45 -2.41 0.36
N VAL A 119 -8.04 -1.27 0.01
CA VAL A 119 -7.27 -0.08 -0.41
C VAL A 119 -7.41 0.97 0.66
N LEU A 120 -6.26 1.40 1.19
CA LEU A 120 -6.14 2.45 2.20
C LEU A 120 -5.60 3.71 1.54
N GLU A 121 -6.15 4.86 1.91
CA GLU A 121 -5.58 6.17 1.65
C GLU A 121 -4.84 6.65 2.88
N ASP A 122 -3.53 6.79 2.74
CA ASP A 122 -2.63 7.25 3.78
C ASP A 122 -2.23 8.70 3.52
N HIS A 123 -2.45 9.54 4.53
CA HIS A 123 -1.98 10.91 4.58
C HIS A 123 -0.79 10.96 5.53
N PHE A 124 0.30 11.55 5.06
CA PHE A 124 1.55 11.60 5.83
C PHE A 124 1.79 12.99 6.39
N THR A 125 2.30 13.03 7.62
CA THR A 125 2.91 14.23 8.18
C THR A 125 4.41 13.99 8.34
N THR A 126 5.20 15.05 8.18
CA THR A 126 6.65 14.98 8.37
C THR A 126 7.00 15.48 9.77
N LEU A 127 7.51 14.58 10.60
CA LEU A 127 8.01 14.91 11.93
C LEU A 127 9.39 15.61 11.87
N PRO A 128 9.83 16.25 12.98
CA PRO A 128 11.21 16.72 13.09
C PRO A 128 12.20 15.59 12.75
N ASN A 129 13.28 15.93 12.02
CA ASN A 129 14.25 14.99 11.42
C ASN A 129 13.82 14.29 10.12
N ASN A 130 12.81 14.82 9.40
CA ASN A 130 12.37 14.32 8.09
C ASN A 130 11.87 12.86 8.11
N ILE A 131 11.16 12.49 9.18
CA ILE A 131 10.51 11.18 9.29
C ILE A 131 9.06 11.33 8.86
N GLU A 132 8.67 10.64 7.79
CA GLU A 132 7.28 10.56 7.36
C GLU A 132 6.54 9.54 8.24
N VAL A 133 5.41 9.96 8.82
CA VAL A 133 4.51 9.09 9.57
C VAL A 133 3.09 9.22 9.02
N VAL A 134 2.34 8.12 9.04
CA VAL A 134 0.91 8.15 8.68
C VAL A 134 0.18 8.91 9.78
N ASP A 135 -0.37 10.07 9.45
CA ASP A 135 -1.18 10.90 10.35
C ASP A 135 -2.65 10.48 10.31
N ASN A 136 -3.16 10.20 9.11
CA ASN A 136 -4.52 9.75 8.89
C ASN A 136 -4.57 8.61 7.86
N ARG A 137 -5.46 7.66 8.10
CA ARG A 137 -5.69 6.49 7.25
C ARG A 137 -7.18 6.27 7.06
N LYS A 138 -7.63 6.25 5.80
CA LYS A 138 -9.01 5.95 5.43
C LYS A 138 -9.08 4.70 4.56
N THR A 139 -9.99 3.77 4.88
CA THR A 139 -10.32 2.67 3.96
C THR A 139 -11.19 3.20 2.82
N LEU A 140 -10.71 3.08 1.58
CA LEU A 140 -11.44 3.45 0.36
C LEU A 140 -12.14 2.26 -0.29
N VAL A 141 -11.57 1.06 -0.15
CA VAL A 141 -12.05 -0.17 -0.76
C VAL A 141 -11.90 -1.30 0.25
N ASP A 142 -12.94 -2.12 0.36
CA ASP A 142 -13.02 -3.28 1.25
C ASP A 142 -13.79 -4.39 0.49
N LEU A 143 -13.07 -5.35 -0.10
CA LEU A 143 -13.61 -6.37 -1.00
C LEU A 143 -13.26 -7.77 -0.48
N VAL A 144 -14.28 -8.58 -0.26
CA VAL A 144 -14.15 -9.98 0.17
C VAL A 144 -14.55 -10.87 -0.97
N GLY A 145 -13.69 -11.82 -1.33
CA GLY A 145 -14.01 -12.85 -2.31
C GLY A 145 -13.53 -12.55 -3.72
N ARG A 146 -13.40 -13.64 -4.49
CA ARG A 146 -12.91 -13.61 -5.88
C ARG A 146 -13.76 -12.70 -6.77
N LYS A 147 -15.09 -12.80 -6.67
CA LYS A 147 -16.02 -12.13 -7.56
C LYS A 147 -15.95 -10.62 -7.37
N GLU A 148 -15.97 -10.17 -6.13
CA GLU A 148 -15.95 -8.76 -5.73
C GLU A 148 -14.66 -8.09 -6.19
N ILE A 149 -13.53 -8.77 -6.01
CA ILE A 149 -12.21 -8.31 -6.49
C ILE A 149 -12.19 -8.26 -8.02
N GLY A 150 -12.60 -9.32 -8.71
CA GLY A 150 -12.65 -9.35 -10.19
C GLY A 150 -13.57 -8.29 -10.80
N ASP A 151 -14.75 -8.06 -10.19
CA ASP A 151 -15.68 -7.00 -10.59
C ASP A 151 -15.05 -5.61 -10.42
N TRP A 152 -14.26 -5.39 -9.35
CA TRP A 152 -13.57 -4.13 -9.10
C TRP A 152 -12.45 -3.86 -10.12
N VAL A 153 -11.65 -4.89 -10.46
CA VAL A 153 -10.64 -4.83 -11.53
C VAL A 153 -11.32 -4.47 -12.86
N THR A 154 -12.39 -5.18 -13.22
CA THR A 154 -13.12 -4.97 -14.48
C THR A 154 -13.73 -3.56 -14.58
N LYS A 155 -14.13 -2.96 -13.46
CA LYS A 155 -14.67 -1.60 -13.39
C LYS A 155 -13.58 -0.51 -13.43
N GLY A 156 -12.30 -0.88 -13.52
CA GLY A 156 -11.20 0.07 -13.59
C GLY A 156 -10.90 0.75 -12.25
N PHE A 157 -10.96 -0.03 -11.16
CA PHE A 157 -10.50 0.33 -9.82
C PHE A 157 -11.20 1.50 -9.12
N PRO A 158 -12.55 1.61 -9.13
CA PRO A 158 -13.23 2.73 -8.47
C PRO A 158 -12.87 2.82 -6.96
N LEU A 159 -12.60 4.03 -6.49
CA LEU A 159 -12.37 4.38 -5.08
C LEU A 159 -13.61 5.07 -4.48
N GLN A 160 -13.86 4.93 -3.17
CA GLN A 160 -15.04 5.46 -2.46
C GLN A 160 -14.68 6.36 -1.24
#